data_AF-A0A942S668-F1
#
_entry.id   AF-A0A942S668-F1
#
_cell.length_a   1.000
_cell.length_b   1.000
_cell.length_c   1.000
_cell.angle_alpha   90.00
_cell.angle_beta   90.00
_cell.angle_gamma   90.00
#
_symmetry.space_group_name_H-M   'P 1'
#
loop_
_entity.id
_entity.type
_entity.pdbx_description
1 polymer ?
#
loop_
_entity_poly.entity_id
_entity_poly.type
_entity_poly.pdbx_seq_one_letter_code
_entity_poly.pdbx_strand_id
1 'polypeptide(L)'
;MKKQIIVMFFLLLGLGSTLFAQDYTNFISCEVDGKEWKAEAKKLRIPISGFEYLAIAAFQVSPDIQVWIRMYYFTDELKPGTYEITSEKEIESNSKKKNKKEDMVWVLVDYTEETKGLGHAFHDGESMSGSLTIEEITSTSVKGFFEATLNGVYYKKRAVATMTGSGIRGNLEKKLITKAGGGMLANGDPHYHENTKKSDETDTIVLTNGKFFVDWSKQKNEETEE
;
A
#
# COMPACT_ATOMS: atom_id res chain seq x y z
N MET A 1 -39.84 -32.54 -16.22
CA MET A 1 -39.76 -31.76 -14.96
C MET A 1 -38.37 -31.79 -14.32
N LYS A 2 -37.75 -32.95 -14.05
CA LYS A 2 -36.40 -33.01 -13.42
C LYS A 2 -35.26 -32.30 -14.19
N LYS A 3 -35.29 -32.29 -15.53
CA LYS A 3 -34.26 -31.63 -16.35
C LYS A 3 -34.36 -30.09 -16.36
N GLN A 4 -35.54 -29.51 -16.10
CA GLN A 4 -35.71 -28.05 -16.07
C GLN A 4 -35.24 -27.45 -14.72
N ILE A 5 -35.33 -28.21 -13.64
CA ILE A 5 -34.83 -27.80 -12.31
C ILE A 5 -33.30 -27.70 -12.29
N ILE A 6 -32.61 -28.58 -13.02
CA ILE A 6 -31.13 -28.57 -13.10
C ILE A 6 -30.63 -27.32 -13.86
N VAL A 7 -31.31 -26.93 -14.95
CA VAL A 7 -30.95 -25.71 -15.70
C VAL A 7 -31.21 -24.45 -14.88
N MET A 8 -32.29 -24.43 -14.07
CA MET A 8 -32.60 -23.30 -13.20
C MET A 8 -31.60 -23.18 -12.02
N PHE A 9 -31.08 -24.31 -11.51
CA PHE A 9 -30.04 -24.32 -10.48
C PHE A 9 -28.68 -23.82 -10.99
N PHE A 10 -28.33 -24.11 -12.25
CA PHE A 10 -27.13 -23.57 -12.88
C PHE A 10 -27.24 -22.09 -13.23
N LEU A 11 -28.43 -21.58 -13.57
CA LEU A 11 -28.65 -20.14 -13.78
C LEU A 11 -28.55 -19.32 -12.48
N LEU A 12 -28.93 -19.90 -11.34
CA LEU A 12 -28.81 -19.25 -10.03
C LEU A 12 -27.37 -19.22 -9.49
N LEU A 13 -26.51 -20.15 -9.91
CA LEU A 13 -25.07 -20.14 -9.59
C LEU A 13 -24.28 -19.11 -10.43
N GLY A 14 -24.81 -18.69 -11.58
CA GLY A 14 -24.16 -17.70 -12.46
C GLY A 14 -24.37 -16.23 -12.06
N LEU A 15 -25.29 -15.95 -11.12
CA LEU A 15 -25.60 -14.59 -10.65
C LEU A 15 -24.89 -14.21 -9.34
N GLY A 16 -24.09 -15.12 -8.76
CA GLY A 16 -23.43 -14.92 -7.47
C GLY A 16 -22.06 -14.24 -7.52
N SER A 17 -21.52 -13.92 -8.70
CA SER A 17 -20.13 -13.45 -8.86
C SER A 17 -19.96 -11.94 -9.06
N THR A 18 -21.02 -11.13 -8.99
CA THR A 18 -20.84 -9.68 -8.77
C THR A 18 -20.59 -9.44 -7.28
N LEU A 19 -19.45 -9.92 -6.79
CA LEU A 19 -18.87 -9.46 -5.54
C LEU A 19 -18.79 -7.93 -5.64
N PHE A 20 -19.45 -7.28 -4.68
CA PHE A 20 -19.52 -5.84 -4.49
C PHE A 20 -18.24 -5.14 -4.95
N ALA A 21 -18.26 -4.54 -6.13
CA ALA A 21 -17.28 -3.52 -6.49
C ALA A 21 -17.55 -2.35 -5.53
N GLN A 22 -16.85 -2.32 -4.40
CA GLN A 22 -16.88 -1.18 -3.52
C GLN A 22 -16.21 -0.04 -4.28
N ASP A 23 -17.02 0.85 -4.85
CA ASP A 23 -16.52 2.04 -5.51
C ASP A 23 -16.03 3.02 -4.44
N TYR A 24 -14.74 2.95 -4.18
CA TYR A 24 -14.05 3.92 -3.35
C TYR A 24 -13.86 5.22 -4.12
N THR A 25 -14.24 6.35 -3.51
CA THR A 25 -13.89 7.68 -4.04
C THR A 25 -12.38 7.82 -4.09
N ASN A 26 -11.69 7.59 -2.97
CA ASN A 26 -10.23 7.58 -2.91
C ASN A 26 -9.73 6.14 -3.03
N PHE A 27 -8.83 5.86 -3.96
CA PHE A 27 -8.36 4.50 -4.20
C PHE A 27 -6.92 4.41 -4.69
N ILE A 28 -6.35 3.23 -4.49
CA ILE A 28 -5.25 2.69 -5.30
C ILE A 28 -5.76 1.36 -5.87
N SER A 29 -5.48 1.11 -7.14
CA SER A 29 -5.73 -0.16 -7.80
C SER A 29 -4.54 -0.55 -8.65
N CYS A 30 -4.19 -1.83 -8.70
CA CYS A 30 -3.16 -2.38 -9.57
C CYS A 30 -3.38 -3.88 -9.75
N GLU A 31 -2.62 -4.50 -10.64
CA GLU A 31 -2.41 -5.94 -10.65
C GLU A 31 -1.13 -6.24 -9.88
N VAL A 32 -1.22 -7.12 -8.89
CA VAL A 32 -0.07 -7.67 -8.15
C VAL A 32 0.23 -9.04 -8.75
N ASP A 33 1.35 -9.16 -9.47
CA ASP A 33 1.73 -10.38 -10.19
C ASP A 33 0.58 -10.94 -11.06
N GLY A 34 -0.14 -10.03 -11.74
CA GLY A 34 -1.28 -10.34 -12.61
C GLY A 34 -2.61 -10.58 -11.89
N LYS A 35 -2.67 -10.45 -10.57
CA LYS A 35 -3.91 -10.53 -9.78
C LYS A 35 -4.43 -9.14 -9.48
N GLU A 36 -5.66 -8.85 -9.92
CA GLU A 36 -6.31 -7.57 -9.66
C GLU A 36 -6.47 -7.29 -8.16
N TRP A 37 -6.16 -6.05 -7.78
CA TRP A 37 -6.29 -5.53 -6.43
C TRP A 37 -6.76 -4.06 -6.46
N LYS A 38 -7.68 -3.70 -5.57
CA LYS A 38 -8.17 -2.34 -5.38
C LYS A 38 -8.58 -2.13 -3.92
N ALA A 39 -8.19 -1.01 -3.34
CA ALA A 39 -8.53 -0.66 -1.97
C ALA A 39 -8.79 0.84 -1.80
N GLU A 40 -9.46 1.21 -0.70
CA GLU A 40 -9.65 2.59 -0.29
C GLU A 40 -8.30 3.22 0.05
N ALA A 41 -8.04 4.41 -0.48
CA ALA A 41 -6.79 5.13 -0.26
C ALA A 41 -6.98 6.34 0.68
N LYS A 42 -5.94 6.63 1.45
CA LYS A 42 -5.88 7.80 2.33
C LYS A 42 -4.55 8.52 2.16
N LYS A 43 -4.59 9.85 2.27
CA LYS A 43 -3.38 10.65 2.45
C LYS A 43 -2.84 10.39 3.85
N LEU A 44 -1.54 10.14 3.94
CA LEU A 44 -0.80 10.06 5.18
C LEU A 44 0.02 11.32 5.37
N ARG A 45 0.00 11.87 6.58
CA ARG A 45 0.86 12.99 6.96
C ARG A 45 2.01 12.43 7.79
N ILE A 46 3.21 12.40 7.21
CA ILE A 46 4.44 12.10 7.95
C ILE A 46 5.24 13.40 8.01
N PRO A 47 5.31 14.06 9.18
CA PRO A 47 6.07 15.29 9.31
C PRO A 47 7.56 14.97 9.22
N ILE A 48 8.24 15.47 8.19
CA ILE A 48 9.69 15.32 8.02
C ILE A 48 10.30 16.70 7.77
N SER A 49 11.45 16.98 8.40
CA SER A 49 12.13 18.27 8.26
C SER A 49 13.03 18.28 7.02
N GLY A 50 12.95 19.36 6.23
CA GLY A 50 13.88 19.63 5.12
C GLY A 50 13.44 19.19 3.73
N PHE A 51 12.22 18.67 3.58
CA PHE A 51 11.54 18.43 2.31
C PHE A 51 10.04 18.21 2.55
N GLU A 52 9.25 18.37 1.49
CA GLU A 52 7.83 18.06 1.51
C GLU A 52 7.59 16.57 1.19
N TYR A 53 6.53 16.03 1.77
CA TYR A 53 6.22 14.61 1.70
C TYR A 53 4.72 14.36 1.50
N LEU A 54 4.40 13.66 0.42
CA LEU A 54 3.07 13.14 0.16
C LEU A 54 3.12 11.61 0.13
N ALA A 55 2.46 10.97 1.09
CA ALA A 55 2.17 9.55 1.04
C ALA A 55 0.68 9.31 0.86
N ILE A 56 0.38 8.35 0.00
CA ILE A 56 -0.95 7.75 -0.11
C ILE A 56 -0.83 6.26 0.10
N ALA A 57 -1.71 5.70 0.92
CA ALA A 57 -1.74 4.28 1.23
C ALA A 57 -3.15 3.76 1.05
N ALA A 58 -3.26 2.57 0.46
CA ALA A 58 -4.52 1.87 0.37
C ALA A 58 -4.43 0.49 1.01
N PHE A 59 -5.49 0.09 1.71
CA PHE A 59 -5.49 -1.10 2.54
C PHE A 59 -6.72 -1.96 2.27
N GLN A 60 -6.51 -3.24 2.01
CA GLN A 60 -7.56 -4.25 1.97
C GLN A 60 -7.49 -5.11 3.23
N VAL A 61 -8.66 -5.35 3.83
CA VAL A 61 -8.82 -6.28 4.95
C VAL A 61 -9.20 -7.65 4.39
N SER A 62 -8.44 -8.70 4.70
CA SER A 62 -8.71 -10.10 4.29
C SER A 62 -8.75 -10.35 2.77
N PRO A 63 -7.62 -10.71 2.12
CA PRO A 63 -6.27 -10.74 2.69
C PRO A 63 -5.81 -9.34 3.12
N ASP A 64 -4.96 -9.28 4.16
CA ASP A 64 -4.44 -8.01 4.66
C ASP A 64 -3.31 -7.56 3.73
N ILE A 65 -3.65 -6.65 2.82
CA ILE A 65 -2.75 -6.15 1.76
C ILE A 65 -2.71 -4.63 1.83
N GLN A 66 -1.51 -4.06 1.67
CA GLN A 66 -1.33 -2.62 1.49
C GLN A 66 -0.43 -2.29 0.30
N VAL A 67 -0.73 -1.16 -0.33
CA VAL A 67 0.15 -0.50 -1.30
C VAL A 67 0.35 0.94 -0.85
N TRP A 68 1.60 1.37 -0.83
CA TRP A 68 2.00 2.73 -0.49
C TRP A 68 2.67 3.38 -1.69
N ILE A 69 2.33 4.64 -1.93
CA ILE A 69 3.03 5.51 -2.88
C ILE A 69 3.55 6.69 -2.07
N ARG A 70 4.87 6.87 -2.06
CA ARG A 70 5.56 7.91 -1.31
C ARG A 70 6.30 8.83 -2.28
N MET A 71 6.00 10.12 -2.19
CA MET A 71 6.60 11.16 -3.04
C MET A 71 7.31 12.18 -2.14
N TYR A 72 8.62 12.26 -2.30
CA TYR A 72 9.49 13.24 -1.64
C TYR A 72 9.85 14.31 -2.66
N TYR A 73 9.59 15.58 -2.35
CA TYR A 73 9.89 16.68 -3.26
C TYR A 73 10.51 17.85 -2.52
N PHE A 74 11.42 18.54 -3.22
CA PHE A 74 12.21 19.65 -2.66
C PHE A 74 11.75 21.02 -3.17
N THR A 75 10.73 21.04 -4.02
CA THR A 75 10.03 22.23 -4.50
C THR A 75 8.88 22.60 -3.57
N ASP A 76 8.36 23.83 -3.70
CA ASP A 76 7.18 24.26 -2.96
C ASP A 76 5.94 23.39 -3.28
N GLU A 77 5.84 22.91 -4.52
CA GLU A 77 4.70 22.13 -5.00
C GLU A 77 5.15 20.99 -5.92
N LEU A 78 4.48 19.85 -5.80
CA LEU A 78 4.61 18.71 -6.70
C LEU A 78 3.82 18.98 -8.00
N LYS A 79 4.41 18.69 -9.17
CA LYS A 79 3.83 19.04 -10.48
C LYS A 79 3.33 17.80 -11.23
N PRO A 80 2.35 17.94 -12.16
CA PRO A 80 2.05 16.89 -13.12
C PRO A 80 3.30 16.50 -13.93
N GLY A 81 3.42 15.21 -14.25
CA GLY A 81 4.58 14.66 -14.95
C GLY A 81 4.87 13.21 -14.57
N THR A 82 5.84 12.63 -15.27
CA THR A 82 6.31 11.26 -15.02
C THR A 82 7.61 11.31 -14.23
N TYR A 83 7.64 10.55 -13.15
CA TYR A 83 8.74 10.42 -12.22
C TYR A 83 9.22 8.98 -12.20
N GLU A 84 10.53 8.80 -12.06
CA GLU A 84 11.12 7.49 -11.88
C GLU A 84 10.87 7.00 -10.46
N ILE A 85 10.40 5.76 -10.35
CA ILE A 85 10.35 5.04 -9.08
C ILE A 85 11.75 4.47 -8.84
N THR A 86 12.28 4.73 -7.64
CA THR A 86 13.65 4.35 -7.25
C THR A 86 13.63 3.48 -6.01
N SER A 87 14.80 3.16 -5.45
CA SER A 87 14.95 2.43 -4.19
C SER A 87 15.35 3.33 -3.04
N GLU A 88 15.01 2.94 -1.81
CA GLU A 88 15.46 3.65 -0.60
C GLU A 88 16.98 3.76 -0.53
N LYS A 89 17.69 2.69 -0.94
CA LYS A 89 19.16 2.67 -1.01
C LYS A 89 19.71 3.72 -1.96
N GLU A 90 19.07 3.93 -3.10
CA GLU A 90 19.47 4.97 -4.04
C GLU A 90 19.22 6.36 -3.45
N ILE A 91 18.06 6.59 -2.83
CA ILE A 91 17.75 7.84 -2.12
C ILE A 91 18.79 8.11 -1.01
N GLU A 92 19.13 7.13 -0.18
CA GLU A 92 20.15 7.27 0.85
C GLU A 92 21.53 7.60 0.26
N SER A 93 21.88 7.01 -0.88
CA SER A 93 23.15 7.29 -1.55
C SER A 93 23.19 8.70 -2.16
N ASN A 94 22.07 9.16 -2.71
CA ASN A 94 21.93 10.45 -3.37
C ASN A 94 21.74 11.59 -2.36
N SER A 95 21.07 11.34 -1.24
CA SER A 95 20.85 12.33 -0.17
C SER A 95 22.14 12.77 0.52
N LYS A 96 23.18 11.93 0.51
CA LYS A 96 24.54 12.24 1.02
C LYS A 96 25.33 13.18 0.09
N LYS A 97 24.88 13.43 -1.13
CA LYS A 97 25.55 14.33 -2.09
C LYS A 97 25.13 15.78 -1.82
N LYS A 98 26.09 16.71 -1.80
CA LYS A 98 25.86 18.13 -1.46
C LYS A 98 25.01 18.91 -2.46
N ASN A 99 24.82 18.42 -3.68
CA ASN A 99 24.11 19.11 -4.75
C ASN A 99 22.77 18.42 -5.04
N LYS A 100 21.81 18.59 -4.12
CA LYS A 100 20.41 18.24 -4.43
C LYS A 100 19.89 19.27 -5.42
N LYS A 101 19.35 18.83 -6.55
CA LYS A 101 18.65 19.72 -7.47
C LYS A 101 17.34 20.15 -6.80
N GLU A 102 17.01 21.44 -6.86
CA GLU A 102 15.79 21.98 -6.24
C GLU A 102 14.53 21.30 -6.80
N ASP A 103 14.53 20.93 -8.08
CA ASP A 103 13.41 20.23 -8.76
C ASP A 103 13.40 18.70 -8.60
N MET A 104 14.17 18.15 -7.66
CA MET A 104 14.25 16.70 -7.49
C MET A 104 12.98 16.16 -6.83
N VAL A 105 12.45 15.07 -7.39
CA VAL A 105 11.37 14.29 -6.80
C VAL A 105 11.84 12.85 -6.70
N TRP A 106 11.70 12.25 -5.52
CA TRP A 106 11.90 10.81 -5.33
C TRP A 106 10.57 10.13 -5.10
N VAL A 107 10.34 9.05 -5.86
CA VAL A 107 9.13 8.24 -5.75
C VAL A 107 9.50 6.84 -5.30
N LEU A 108 8.80 6.35 -4.28
CA LEU A 108 8.86 4.98 -3.81
C LEU A 108 7.46 4.38 -3.87
N VAL A 109 7.39 3.11 -4.25
CA VAL A 109 6.17 2.32 -4.16
C VAL A 109 6.48 1.08 -3.34
N ASP A 110 5.67 0.82 -2.32
CA ASP A 110 5.88 -0.33 -1.43
C ASP A 110 4.62 -1.19 -1.38
N TYR A 111 4.83 -2.47 -1.15
CA TYR A 111 3.79 -3.47 -1.04
C TYR A 111 3.97 -4.29 0.23
N THR A 112 2.87 -4.70 0.84
CA THR A 112 2.92 -5.71 1.90
C THR A 112 1.66 -6.56 1.90
N GLU A 113 1.83 -7.87 2.02
CA GLU A 113 0.76 -8.84 2.22
C GLU A 113 1.02 -9.69 3.45
N GLU A 114 0.00 -9.86 4.30
CA GLU A 114 0.00 -10.86 5.36
C GLU A 114 -0.24 -12.26 4.76
N THR A 115 0.83 -13.02 4.54
CA THR A 115 0.79 -14.37 3.94
C THR A 115 0.33 -15.44 4.93
N LYS A 116 0.40 -15.17 6.24
CA LYS A 116 -0.17 -16.02 7.29
C LYS A 116 -0.86 -15.18 8.35
N GLY A 117 -2.16 -15.44 8.51
CA GLY A 117 -3.07 -14.76 9.42
C GLY A 117 -2.55 -14.56 10.85
N LEU A 118 -3.07 -13.52 11.52
CA LEU A 118 -2.72 -13.06 12.88
C LEU A 118 -1.29 -12.48 13.01
N GLY A 119 -0.74 -11.97 11.91
CA GLY A 119 0.61 -11.42 11.82
C GLY A 119 1.68 -12.49 12.00
N HIS A 120 1.47 -13.67 11.43
CA HIS A 120 2.44 -14.77 11.51
C HIS A 120 3.50 -14.71 10.42
N ALA A 121 3.16 -14.20 9.24
CA ALA A 121 4.10 -14.02 8.15
C ALA A 121 3.63 -12.91 7.22
N PHE A 122 4.61 -12.25 6.61
CA PHE A 122 4.41 -11.16 5.67
C PHE A 122 5.28 -11.36 4.44
N HIS A 123 4.83 -10.83 3.32
CA HIS A 123 5.59 -10.69 2.09
C HIS A 123 5.60 -9.21 1.72
N ASP A 124 6.80 -8.63 1.75
CA ASP A 124 7.02 -7.20 1.56
C ASP A 124 7.68 -6.98 0.21
N GLY A 125 7.21 -5.98 -0.53
CA GLY A 125 7.88 -5.45 -1.70
C GLY A 125 8.51 -4.10 -1.39
N GLU A 126 9.84 -4.06 -1.36
CA GLU A 126 10.62 -2.83 -1.24
C GLU A 126 10.80 -2.20 -2.63
N SER A 127 10.55 -0.90 -2.77
CA SER A 127 10.68 -0.17 -4.04
C SER A 127 12.05 -0.38 -4.72
N MET A 128 12.04 -0.71 -6.01
CA MET A 128 13.27 -0.92 -6.80
C MET A 128 13.32 -0.06 -8.06
N SER A 129 12.34 -0.21 -8.96
CA SER A 129 12.30 0.51 -10.23
C SER A 129 10.89 0.66 -10.77
N GLY A 130 10.66 1.64 -11.64
CA GLY A 130 9.37 1.79 -12.31
C GLY A 130 9.11 3.24 -12.71
N SER A 131 7.84 3.55 -12.96
CA SER A 131 7.42 4.91 -13.23
C SER A 131 6.10 5.24 -12.56
N LEU A 132 5.98 6.49 -12.12
CA LEU A 132 4.73 7.06 -11.64
C LEU A 132 4.44 8.31 -12.44
N THR A 133 3.24 8.41 -12.99
CA THR A 133 2.78 9.61 -13.70
C THR A 133 1.65 10.26 -12.93
N ILE A 134 1.85 11.52 -12.58
CA ILE A 134 0.81 12.40 -12.03
C ILE A 134 0.11 13.06 -13.21
N GLU A 135 -1.15 12.71 -13.42
CA GLU A 135 -1.99 13.35 -14.43
C GLU A 135 -2.51 14.71 -13.95
N GLU A 136 -2.96 14.74 -12.69
CA GLU A 136 -3.57 15.91 -12.09
C GLU A 136 -3.17 15.99 -10.62
N ILE A 137 -2.79 17.18 -10.18
CA ILE A 137 -2.52 17.49 -8.78
C ILE A 137 -3.04 18.88 -8.46
N THR A 138 -3.71 18.98 -7.32
CA THR A 138 -4.15 20.24 -6.73
C THR A 138 -3.62 20.31 -5.30
N SER A 139 -3.94 21.39 -4.58
CA SER A 139 -3.60 21.49 -3.15
C SER A 139 -4.31 20.44 -2.28
N THR A 140 -5.38 19.81 -2.79
CA THR A 140 -6.21 18.87 -2.03
C THR A 140 -6.45 17.53 -2.71
N SER A 141 -5.88 17.29 -3.90
CA SER A 141 -6.09 16.03 -4.61
C SER A 141 -4.90 15.64 -5.46
N VAL A 142 -4.76 14.35 -5.71
CA VAL A 142 -3.79 13.80 -6.66
C VAL A 142 -4.40 12.63 -7.42
N LYS A 143 -4.12 12.57 -8.73
CA LYS A 143 -4.54 11.49 -9.62
C LYS A 143 -3.38 11.07 -10.52
N GLY A 144 -3.25 9.78 -10.74
CA GLY A 144 -2.25 9.28 -11.66
C GLY A 144 -2.26 7.78 -11.86
N PHE A 145 -1.18 7.30 -12.46
CA PHE A 145 -0.93 5.89 -12.71
C PHE A 145 0.51 5.53 -12.41
N PHE A 146 0.79 4.25 -12.19
CA PHE A 146 2.12 3.76 -11.91
C PHE A 146 2.32 2.32 -12.39
N GLU A 147 3.57 1.98 -12.63
CA GLU A 147 4.04 0.61 -12.74
C GLU A 147 5.32 0.48 -11.93
N ALA A 148 5.42 -0.56 -11.11
CA ALA A 148 6.54 -0.76 -10.21
C ALA A 148 7.02 -2.20 -10.23
N THR A 149 8.33 -2.37 -10.11
CA THR A 149 8.97 -3.64 -9.79
C THR A 149 9.58 -3.49 -8.42
N LEU A 150 9.30 -4.44 -7.54
CA LEU A 150 9.70 -4.41 -6.14
C LEU A 150 10.59 -5.60 -5.82
N ASN A 151 11.52 -5.39 -4.89
CA ASN A 151 12.30 -6.46 -4.30
C ASN A 151 11.46 -7.13 -3.20
N GLY A 152 11.03 -8.36 -3.46
CA GLY A 152 10.17 -9.13 -2.57
C GLY A 152 10.97 -9.82 -1.47
N VAL A 153 10.48 -9.74 -0.24
CA VAL A 153 11.13 -10.21 0.97
C VAL A 153 10.12 -10.85 1.89
N TYR A 154 10.43 -12.03 2.43
CA TYR A 154 9.54 -12.72 3.35
C TYR A 154 9.92 -12.50 4.81
N TYR A 155 8.91 -12.26 5.64
CA TYR A 155 9.05 -12.19 7.09
C TYR A 155 8.26 -13.31 7.76
N LYS A 156 8.84 -13.89 8.82
CA LYS A 156 8.19 -14.94 9.62
C LYS A 156 8.27 -14.57 11.09
N LYS A 157 7.21 -14.84 11.85
CA LYS A 157 7.17 -14.60 13.29
C LYS A 157 8.28 -15.37 14.00
N ARG A 158 8.94 -14.73 14.97
CA ARG A 158 10.01 -15.37 15.76
C ARG A 158 9.42 -16.52 16.58
N ALA A 159 10.12 -17.66 16.60
CA ALA A 159 9.68 -18.86 17.32
C ALA A 159 9.32 -18.57 18.80
N VAL A 160 10.13 -17.75 19.48
CA VAL A 160 9.87 -17.34 20.87
C VAL A 160 8.53 -16.62 21.00
N ALA A 161 8.20 -15.69 20.08
CA ALA A 161 6.93 -14.96 20.10
C ALA A 161 5.73 -15.84 19.78
N THR A 162 5.91 -16.88 18.95
CA THR A 162 4.90 -17.91 18.73
C THR A 162 4.66 -18.75 19.99
N MET A 163 5.73 -19.16 20.69
CA MET A 163 5.64 -19.99 21.89
C MET A 163 5.03 -19.25 23.09
N THR A 164 5.36 -17.97 23.27
CA THR A 164 4.82 -17.15 24.37
C THR A 164 3.44 -16.57 24.08
N GLY A 165 2.96 -16.68 22.83
CA GLY A 165 1.75 -16.01 22.35
C GLY A 165 1.85 -14.48 22.31
N SER A 166 3.04 -13.91 22.56
CA SER A 166 3.24 -12.47 22.52
C SER A 166 3.07 -11.94 21.08
N GLY A 167 2.37 -10.81 20.95
CA GLY A 167 1.98 -10.23 19.67
C GLY A 167 0.76 -10.88 18.99
N ILE A 168 0.37 -12.13 19.27
CA ILE A 168 -0.88 -12.70 18.68
C ILE A 168 -2.11 -12.01 19.29
N ARG A 169 -2.17 -11.90 20.62
CA ARG A 169 -3.28 -11.23 21.32
C ARG A 169 -3.38 -9.75 20.92
N GLY A 170 -2.26 -9.04 20.89
CA GLY A 170 -2.21 -7.63 20.45
C GLY A 170 -2.61 -7.46 18.98
N ASN A 171 -2.21 -8.37 18.09
CA ASN A 171 -2.65 -8.33 16.69
C ASN A 171 -4.15 -8.63 16.54
N LEU A 172 -4.69 -9.53 17.36
CA LEU A 172 -6.13 -9.83 17.38
C LEU A 172 -6.93 -8.60 17.84
N GLU A 173 -6.52 -7.96 18.92
CA GLU A 173 -7.13 -6.71 19.42
C GLU A 173 -7.02 -5.58 18.39
N LYS A 174 -5.82 -5.36 17.83
CA LYS A 174 -5.62 -4.37 16.76
C LYS A 174 -6.52 -4.67 15.57
N LYS A 175 -6.60 -5.92 15.10
CA LYS A 175 -7.45 -6.31 13.97
C LYS A 175 -8.94 -6.13 14.27
N LEU A 176 -9.38 -6.34 15.51
CA LEU A 176 -10.75 -6.05 15.91
C LEU A 176 -11.06 -4.54 15.88
N ILE A 177 -10.10 -3.69 16.23
CA ILE A 177 -10.27 -2.23 16.32
C ILE A 177 -10.09 -1.56 14.95
N THR A 178 -8.97 -1.83 14.27
CA THR A 178 -8.58 -1.15 13.02
C THR A 178 -9.14 -1.82 11.79
N LYS A 179 -9.74 -3.02 11.96
CA LYS A 179 -10.08 -3.97 10.89
C LYS A 179 -8.86 -4.49 10.11
N ALA A 180 -7.66 -3.95 10.31
CA ALA A 180 -6.42 -4.37 9.65
C ALA A 180 -5.60 -5.34 10.52
N GLY A 181 -5.06 -6.40 9.92
CA GLY A 181 -4.09 -7.27 10.60
C GLY A 181 -2.82 -6.54 11.01
N GLY A 182 -2.21 -7.03 12.10
CA GLY A 182 -0.77 -6.87 12.33
C GLY A 182 -0.18 -5.46 12.48
N GLY A 183 -0.96 -4.40 12.72
CA GLY A 183 -0.41 -3.04 12.87
C GLY A 183 -0.09 -2.32 11.56
N MET A 184 -0.54 -2.84 10.41
CA MET A 184 -0.31 -2.29 9.07
C MET A 184 -0.88 -0.86 8.86
N LEU A 185 -1.87 -0.45 9.65
CA LEU A 185 -2.37 0.95 9.67
C LEU A 185 -1.85 1.77 10.86
N ALA A 186 -1.28 1.13 11.88
CA ALA A 186 -1.01 1.76 13.17
C ALA A 186 0.39 2.41 13.24
N ASN A 187 1.30 2.01 12.35
CA ASN A 187 2.67 2.49 12.33
C ASN A 187 2.93 3.14 10.96
N GLY A 188 3.47 4.36 10.95
CA GLY A 188 3.77 5.12 9.74
C GLY A 188 4.92 4.55 8.88
N ASP A 189 5.12 3.24 8.90
CA ASP A 189 6.18 2.51 8.22
C ASP A 189 5.56 1.29 7.49
N PRO A 190 5.62 1.24 6.15
CA PRO A 190 5.04 0.14 5.37
C PRO A 190 5.70 -1.22 5.66
N HIS A 191 6.91 -1.27 6.22
CA HIS A 191 7.67 -2.51 6.45
C HIS A 191 7.79 -2.91 7.92
N TYR A 192 7.05 -2.24 8.81
CA TYR A 192 7.14 -2.52 10.23
C TYR A 192 6.32 -3.76 10.63
N HIS A 193 7.05 -4.83 11.00
CA HIS A 193 6.47 -6.10 11.45
C HIS A 193 6.95 -6.50 12.84
N GLU A 194 6.11 -6.28 13.85
CA GLU A 194 6.47 -6.56 15.25
C GLU A 194 6.79 -8.05 15.48
N ASN A 195 7.91 -8.34 16.17
CA ASN A 195 8.33 -9.70 16.55
C ASN A 195 8.53 -10.68 15.39
N THR A 196 8.81 -10.18 14.19
CA THR A 196 9.17 -11.01 13.03
C THR A 196 10.68 -11.07 12.80
N LYS A 197 11.09 -11.93 11.88
CA LYS A 197 12.45 -12.05 11.36
C LYS A 197 12.38 -12.15 9.83
N LYS A 198 13.21 -11.36 9.14
CA LYS A 198 13.45 -11.44 7.70
C LYS A 198 14.01 -12.84 7.35
N SER A 199 13.44 -13.44 6.31
CA SER A 199 13.87 -14.67 5.67
C SER A 199 14.97 -14.37 4.66
N ASP A 200 15.79 -15.36 4.31
CA ASP A 200 16.75 -15.26 3.19
C ASP A 200 16.04 -15.47 1.83
N GLU A 201 14.78 -15.89 1.88
CA GLU A 201 13.88 -16.03 0.73
C GLU A 201 13.50 -14.65 0.17
N THR A 202 13.73 -14.47 -1.12
CA THR A 202 13.46 -13.24 -1.87
C THR A 202 12.92 -13.58 -3.25
N ASP A 203 12.12 -12.67 -3.80
CA ASP A 203 11.56 -12.76 -5.14
C ASP A 203 11.35 -11.34 -5.73
N THR A 204 10.59 -11.24 -6.80
CA THR A 204 10.24 -9.97 -7.44
C THR A 204 8.73 -9.87 -7.48
N ILE A 205 8.21 -8.73 -7.03
CA ILE A 205 6.78 -8.40 -7.11
C ILE A 205 6.62 -7.37 -8.21
N VAL A 206 5.69 -7.62 -9.13
CA VAL A 206 5.40 -6.70 -10.23
C VAL A 206 4.01 -6.10 -10.03
N LEU A 207 3.97 -4.76 -9.97
CA LEU A 207 2.74 -3.98 -9.92
C LEU A 207 2.48 -3.36 -11.30
N THR A 208 1.46 -3.84 -12.00
CA THR A 208 1.04 -3.37 -13.32
C THR A 208 -0.32 -2.68 -13.28
N ASN A 209 -0.63 -1.91 -14.32
CA ASN A 209 -1.94 -1.24 -14.46
C ASN A 209 -2.32 -0.38 -13.24
N GLY A 210 -1.32 0.16 -12.55
CA GLY A 210 -1.50 0.92 -11.32
C GLY A 210 -2.22 2.23 -11.58
N LYS A 211 -3.26 2.54 -10.79
CA LYS A 211 -4.02 3.78 -10.83
C LYS A 211 -4.28 4.25 -9.41
N PHE A 212 -4.25 5.55 -9.20
CA PHE A 212 -4.56 6.14 -7.91
C PHE A 212 -5.33 7.44 -8.07
N PHE A 213 -6.21 7.68 -7.11
CA PHE A 213 -6.87 8.96 -6.92
C PHE A 213 -7.13 9.16 -5.44
N VAL A 214 -6.73 10.30 -4.90
CA VAL A 214 -7.01 10.67 -3.50
C VAL A 214 -7.38 12.15 -3.46
N ASP A 215 -8.54 12.45 -2.87
CA ASP A 215 -9.01 13.78 -2.52
C ASP A 215 -9.09 13.90 -0.98
N TRP A 216 -8.37 14.86 -0.42
CA TRP A 216 -8.33 15.18 1.01
C TRP A 216 -8.90 16.57 1.33
N SER A 217 -9.69 17.16 0.42
CA SER A 217 -10.35 18.46 0.63
C SER A 217 -11.23 18.50 1.88
N LYS A 218 -11.86 17.37 2.24
CA LYS A 218 -12.77 17.27 3.40
C LYS A 218 -12.06 17.03 4.73
N GLN A 219 -10.83 16.50 4.73
CA GLN A 219 -10.09 16.23 5.97
C GLN A 219 -9.63 17.50 6.68
N LYS A 220 -9.54 18.63 5.96
CA LYS A 220 -9.12 19.93 6.52
C LYS A 220 -10.05 20.47 7.63
N ASN A 221 -11.31 20.00 7.68
CA ASN A 221 -12.30 20.47 8.64
C ASN A 221 -12.30 19.67 9.96
N GLU A 222 -11.79 18.44 9.97
CA GLU A 222 -11.70 17.63 11.21
C GLU A 222 -10.51 18.07 12.08
N GLU A 223 -9.51 18.74 11.49
CA GLU A 223 -8.28 19.18 12.19
C GLU A 223 -8.42 20.53 12.93
N THR A 224 -9.58 21.19 12.91
CA THR A 224 -9.78 22.48 13.62
C THR A 224 -10.48 22.30 14.98
N GLU A 225 -10.85 21.07 15.36
CA GLU A 225 -11.58 20.77 16.61
C GLU A 225 -10.76 19.98 17.66
N GLU A 226 -9.44 19.82 17.49
CA GLU A 226 -8.52 19.31 18.54
C GLU A 226 -7.60 20.38 19.13
#